data_AF-A0A0D6KKI3-F1
#
_entry.id   AF-A0A0D6KKI3-F1
#
_cell.length_a   1.000
_cell.length_b   1.000
_cell.length_c   1.000
_cell.angle_alpha   90.00
_cell.angle_beta   90.00
_cell.angle_gamma   90.00
#
_symmetry.space_group_name_H-M   'P 1'
#
loop_
_entity.id
_entity.type
_entity.pdbx_description
1 polymer ?
#
loop_
_entity_poly.entity_id
_entity_poly.type
_entity_poly.pdbx_seq_one_letter_code
_entity_poly.pdbx_strand_id
1 'polypeptide(L)'
;MKSWRFVSSSKGLALSLKIHLWLVLGIICSVCQPAQVLASEKQQNTVDVKILLAQSTVVITGVKANPTDKGVEVILETNQGEQLQVTNRSEGNNLIADIPNAQLRLPNGDTFTFRSDQPISGITEITVTNVDANNVRVTIAGEKVLPTVELFDGDEGLIFAVASTTTATQSPQPVTQTPQEEPIELVVTGEQDQYFTPNATTATRTDTPILKIPQSIQVIPRQVLEEQQVTRLEDALKNSSSVVYNGADTFSDLNYSIRGFDQAPVLQNGFRQYDFAEIPEVSNIERIEVLKGPASILYGEIQPGGLTLFYHFREKIIWNAYSIRLLPKNHDFSHCVRK
;
A
#
# COMPACT_ATOMS: atom_id res chain seq x y z
N MET A 1 -91.26 14.26 44.31
CA MET A 1 -90.17 15.22 43.98
C MET A 1 -88.94 14.84 44.78
N LYS A 2 -87.76 14.97 44.16
CA LYS A 2 -86.40 14.76 44.72
C LYS A 2 -85.84 13.34 44.63
N SER A 3 -84.79 13.24 43.81
CA SER A 3 -83.97 12.09 43.49
C SER A 3 -83.17 11.62 44.69
N TRP A 4 -83.09 10.30 44.84
CA TRP A 4 -82.59 9.64 46.02
C TRP A 4 -81.06 9.53 46.05
N ARG A 5 -80.53 9.98 47.19
CA ARG A 5 -79.23 9.66 47.77
C ARG A 5 -79.20 8.18 48.17
N PHE A 6 -78.01 7.58 48.31
CA PHE A 6 -77.46 7.31 49.65
C PHE A 6 -76.00 6.88 49.59
N VAL A 7 -75.21 7.53 50.43
CA VAL A 7 -73.80 7.32 50.74
C VAL A 7 -73.72 6.63 52.10
N SER A 8 -72.55 6.02 52.37
CA SER A 8 -71.99 5.68 53.70
C SER A 8 -72.48 4.35 54.28
N SER A 9 -71.63 3.31 54.33
CA SER A 9 -70.48 3.07 55.24
C SER A 9 -70.90 2.10 56.34
N SER A 10 -70.26 0.93 56.38
CA SER A 10 -69.41 0.53 57.51
C SER A 10 -69.05 -0.96 57.45
N LYS A 11 -67.73 -1.21 57.55
CA LYS A 11 -66.99 -2.25 58.30
C LYS A 11 -67.38 -3.75 58.19
N GLY A 12 -66.34 -4.58 58.09
CA GLY A 12 -66.36 -6.02 58.42
C GLY A 12 -65.53 -6.84 57.43
N LEU A 13 -64.20 -6.89 57.55
CA LEU A 13 -63.39 -7.86 58.29
C LEU A 13 -63.51 -9.34 57.82
N ALA A 14 -62.37 -9.78 57.27
CA ALA A 14 -61.78 -11.13 57.27
C ALA A 14 -62.45 -12.27 56.47
N LEU A 15 -61.65 -12.68 55.49
CA LEU A 15 -61.80 -13.69 54.46
C LEU A 15 -61.25 -15.05 54.92
N SER A 16 -61.96 -16.14 54.65
CA SER A 16 -61.49 -17.54 54.67
C SER A 16 -62.68 -18.41 54.20
N LEU A 17 -62.64 -19.47 53.40
CA LEU A 17 -61.65 -20.16 52.58
C LEU A 17 -62.47 -21.23 51.83
N LYS A 18 -62.32 -21.28 50.49
CA LYS A 18 -62.58 -22.37 49.52
C LYS A 18 -63.78 -23.34 49.70
N ILE A 19 -64.71 -23.27 48.73
CA ILE A 19 -65.69 -24.31 48.39
C ILE A 19 -65.49 -24.78 46.94
N HIS A 20 -65.92 -26.02 46.71
CA HIS A 20 -65.67 -26.99 45.67
C HIS A 20 -66.52 -26.87 44.38
N LEU A 21 -65.98 -27.44 43.29
CA LEU A 21 -66.63 -28.27 42.25
C LEU A 21 -67.36 -27.67 41.02
N TRP A 22 -66.73 -27.89 39.85
CA TRP A 22 -67.23 -28.28 38.51
C TRP A 22 -68.59 -27.79 37.96
N LEU A 23 -68.58 -27.14 36.78
CA LEU A 23 -69.12 -27.72 35.52
C LEU A 23 -68.90 -26.79 34.29
N VAL A 24 -68.31 -27.38 33.24
CA VAL A 24 -68.61 -27.23 31.79
C VAL A 24 -68.42 -25.87 31.11
N LEU A 25 -67.41 -25.78 30.23
CA LEU A 25 -67.51 -25.68 28.75
C LEU A 25 -66.07 -25.46 28.23
N GLY A 26 -65.42 -26.46 27.65
CA GLY A 26 -65.34 -26.57 26.19
C GLY A 26 -64.17 -25.75 25.62
N ILE A 27 -63.22 -26.44 24.98
CA ILE A 27 -62.06 -25.92 24.20
C ILE A 27 -60.79 -25.69 25.03
N ILE A 28 -59.86 -26.65 25.00
CA ILE A 28 -58.51 -26.51 24.43
C ILE A 28 -57.93 -27.91 24.31
N CYS A 29 -57.63 -28.24 23.07
CA CYS A 29 -57.04 -29.47 22.60
C CYS A 29 -55.51 -29.38 22.71
N SER A 30 -54.91 -30.50 23.09
CA SER A 30 -53.63 -31.01 22.59
C SER A 30 -52.30 -30.51 23.17
N VAL A 31 -51.49 -31.53 23.47
CA VAL A 31 -50.03 -31.60 23.55
C VAL A 31 -49.37 -31.20 24.88
N CYS A 32 -49.20 -32.21 25.74
CA CYS A 32 -48.10 -32.28 26.70
C CYS A 32 -47.09 -33.29 26.15
N GLN A 33 -45.94 -32.81 25.66
CA GLN A 33 -44.75 -33.61 25.35
C GLN A 33 -43.55 -32.98 26.08
N PRO A 34 -42.64 -33.76 26.67
CA PRO A 34 -41.47 -33.22 27.36
C PRO A 34 -40.48 -32.62 26.36
N ALA A 35 -39.86 -31.52 26.80
CA ALA A 35 -38.93 -30.69 26.04
C ALA A 35 -37.79 -31.51 25.41
N GLN A 36 -37.78 -31.57 24.08
CA GLN A 36 -36.60 -31.91 23.31
C GLN A 36 -35.78 -30.61 23.18
N VAL A 37 -34.60 -30.60 23.79
CA VAL A 37 -33.61 -29.53 23.59
C VAL A 37 -33.19 -29.59 22.12
N LEU A 38 -33.73 -28.69 21.30
CA LEU A 38 -33.17 -28.42 19.99
C LEU A 38 -31.87 -27.65 20.21
N ALA A 39 -30.77 -28.39 20.38
CA ALA A 39 -29.46 -27.84 20.11
C ALA A 39 -29.46 -27.44 18.64
N SER A 40 -29.59 -26.15 18.38
CA SER A 40 -29.24 -25.57 17.10
C SER A 40 -27.74 -25.82 16.95
N GLU A 41 -27.38 -26.88 16.22
CA GLU A 41 -26.03 -27.06 15.72
C GLU A 41 -25.81 -25.89 14.76
N LYS A 42 -25.27 -24.79 15.30
CA LYS A 42 -24.62 -23.78 14.47
C LYS A 42 -23.55 -24.55 13.72
N GLN A 43 -23.85 -24.93 12.50
CA GLN A 43 -22.86 -25.33 11.52
C GLN A 43 -21.94 -24.13 11.37
N GLN A 44 -20.90 -24.10 12.20
CA GLN A 44 -19.79 -23.20 12.05
C GLN A 44 -19.18 -23.62 10.71
N ASN A 45 -19.61 -22.94 9.65
CA ASN A 45 -18.76 -22.68 8.51
C ASN A 45 -17.60 -21.82 9.05
N THR A 46 -16.70 -22.45 9.80
CA THR A 46 -15.29 -22.07 9.80
C THR A 46 -14.82 -22.42 8.40
N VAL A 47 -15.13 -21.54 7.45
CA VAL A 47 -14.27 -21.40 6.29
C VAL A 47 -12.95 -21.00 6.91
N ASP A 48 -12.02 -21.96 6.99
CA ASP A 48 -10.65 -21.67 7.37
C ASP A 48 -10.18 -20.51 6.50
N VAL A 49 -10.17 -19.30 7.05
CA VAL A 49 -9.71 -18.10 6.35
C VAL A 49 -8.23 -18.27 5.95
N LYS A 50 -7.54 -19.26 6.54
CA LYS A 50 -6.22 -19.74 6.15
C LYS A 50 -6.15 -20.36 4.75
N ILE A 51 -7.26 -20.81 4.15
CA ILE A 51 -7.27 -21.54 2.86
C ILE A 51 -7.63 -20.63 1.67
N LEU A 52 -8.19 -19.43 1.89
CA LEU A 52 -8.59 -18.50 0.82
C LEU A 52 -7.57 -17.39 0.48
N LEU A 53 -6.36 -17.46 1.02
CA LEU A 53 -5.21 -16.59 0.66
C LEU A 53 -3.97 -17.41 0.31
N ALA A 54 -4.13 -18.52 -0.41
CA ALA A 54 -2.99 -19.10 -1.12
C ALA A 54 -2.66 -18.17 -2.30
N GLN A 55 -1.82 -17.15 -2.06
CA GLN A 55 -1.01 -16.61 -3.14
C GLN A 55 -0.21 -17.80 -3.68
N SER A 56 -0.41 -18.15 -4.94
CA SER A 56 0.37 -19.19 -5.58
C SER A 56 1.82 -18.72 -5.61
N THR A 57 2.65 -19.23 -4.69
CA THR A 57 4.08 -18.96 -4.71
C THR A 57 4.68 -19.64 -5.93
N VAL A 58 5.40 -18.86 -6.73
CA VAL A 58 6.12 -19.38 -7.88
C VAL A 58 7.25 -20.25 -7.35
N VAL A 59 7.24 -21.52 -7.73
CA VAL A 59 8.27 -22.46 -7.31
C VAL A 59 9.45 -22.34 -8.27
N ILE A 60 10.64 -22.08 -7.71
CA ILE A 60 11.90 -22.15 -8.43
C ILE A 60 12.47 -23.55 -8.20
N THR A 61 12.54 -24.34 -9.26
CA THR A 61 12.91 -25.76 -9.21
C THR A 61 14.40 -25.99 -9.38
N GLY A 62 15.16 -24.97 -9.77
CA GLY A 62 16.60 -25.10 -9.99
C GLY A 62 17.27 -23.74 -10.06
N VAL A 63 18.57 -23.73 -9.80
CA VAL A 63 19.42 -22.55 -10.00
C VAL A 63 20.68 -23.01 -10.69
N LYS A 64 21.03 -22.34 -11.79
CA LYS A 64 22.29 -22.53 -12.52
C LYS A 64 23.07 -21.22 -12.50
N ALA A 65 24.39 -21.30 -12.42
CA ALA A 65 25.28 -20.16 -12.61
C ALA A 65 26.30 -20.52 -13.70
N ASN A 66 26.14 -19.93 -14.88
CA ASN A 66 26.93 -20.22 -16.07
C ASN A 66 27.89 -19.04 -16.34
N PRO A 67 29.22 -19.25 -16.25
CA PRO A 67 30.18 -18.24 -16.66
C PRO A 67 30.07 -17.94 -18.16
N THR A 68 30.17 -16.67 -18.55
CA THR A 68 30.23 -16.19 -19.93
C THR A 68 31.44 -15.29 -20.14
N ASP A 69 31.81 -14.99 -21.38
CA ASP A 69 32.98 -14.15 -21.70
C ASP A 69 32.90 -12.72 -21.11
N LYS A 70 31.70 -12.25 -20.79
CA LYS A 70 31.43 -10.90 -20.26
C LYS A 70 31.00 -10.91 -18.79
N GLY A 71 30.76 -12.07 -18.19
CA GLY A 71 29.97 -12.12 -16.96
C GLY A 71 29.61 -13.51 -16.46
N VAL A 72 28.52 -13.58 -15.70
CA VAL A 72 27.88 -14.83 -15.23
C VAL A 72 26.38 -14.70 -15.47
N GLU A 73 25.77 -15.74 -16.03
CA GLU A 73 24.33 -15.86 -16.13
C GLU A 73 23.82 -16.73 -14.97
N VAL A 74 22.99 -16.15 -14.10
CA VAL A 74 22.28 -16.91 -13.06
C VAL A 74 20.87 -17.17 -13.54
N ILE A 75 20.51 -18.44 -13.70
CA ILE A 75 19.21 -18.87 -14.22
C ILE A 75 18.41 -19.45 -13.07
N LEU A 76 17.26 -18.84 -12.77
CA LEU A 76 16.27 -19.37 -11.83
C LEU A 76 15.24 -20.17 -12.61
N GLU A 77 15.31 -21.50 -12.51
CA GLU A 77 14.46 -22.39 -13.28
C GLU A 77 13.02 -22.37 -12.76
N THR A 78 12.08 -21.92 -13.60
CA THR A 78 10.66 -21.90 -13.27
C THR A 78 9.80 -21.80 -14.53
N ASN A 79 8.60 -22.36 -14.48
CA ASN A 79 7.60 -22.27 -15.55
C ASN A 79 6.74 -21.00 -15.48
N GLN A 80 6.96 -20.14 -14.48
CA GLN A 80 6.22 -18.89 -14.26
C GLN A 80 7.19 -17.71 -14.06
N GLY A 81 8.28 -17.67 -14.84
CA GLY A 81 9.33 -16.64 -14.74
C GLY A 81 8.78 -15.22 -14.86
N GLU A 82 7.89 -14.98 -15.82
CA GLU A 82 7.24 -13.68 -16.07
C GLU A 82 6.42 -13.15 -14.87
N GLN A 83 6.05 -14.02 -13.93
CA GLN A 83 5.29 -13.63 -12.74
C GLN A 83 6.19 -13.17 -11.59
N LEU A 84 7.51 -13.42 -11.70
CA LEU A 84 8.49 -13.00 -10.70
C LEU A 84 8.72 -11.50 -10.83
N GLN A 85 8.58 -10.78 -9.72
CA GLN A 85 8.86 -9.36 -9.63
C GLN A 85 10.16 -9.20 -8.86
N VAL A 86 11.22 -8.73 -9.52
CA VAL A 86 12.54 -8.61 -8.88
C VAL A 86 12.76 -7.19 -8.38
N THR A 87 13.14 -7.05 -7.12
CA THR A 87 13.57 -5.75 -6.56
C THR A 87 15.06 -5.79 -6.26
N ASN A 88 15.84 -4.95 -6.96
CA ASN A 88 17.29 -4.88 -6.77
C ASN A 88 17.67 -3.80 -5.74
N ARG A 89 18.67 -4.10 -4.92
CA ARG A 89 19.34 -3.15 -4.02
C ARG A 89 20.82 -3.48 -3.91
N SER A 90 21.63 -2.51 -3.50
CA SER A 90 23.07 -2.69 -3.31
C SER A 90 23.45 -2.46 -1.86
N GLU A 91 24.33 -3.31 -1.33
CA GLU A 91 24.91 -3.18 0.01
C GLU A 91 26.43 -3.37 -0.08
N GLY A 92 27.18 -2.27 0.00
CA GLY A 92 28.62 -2.29 -0.30
C GLY A 92 28.88 -2.69 -1.75
N ASN A 93 29.67 -3.76 -1.95
CA ASN A 93 29.94 -4.34 -3.27
C ASN A 93 29.00 -5.51 -3.61
N ASN A 94 27.97 -5.75 -2.80
CA ASN A 94 27.03 -6.84 -3.03
C ASN A 94 25.77 -6.28 -3.69
N LEU A 95 25.36 -6.90 -4.79
CA LEU A 95 24.03 -6.71 -5.33
C LEU A 95 23.09 -7.75 -4.70
N ILE A 96 21.94 -7.29 -4.23
CA ILE A 96 20.90 -8.11 -3.61
C ILE A 96 19.63 -7.92 -4.41
N ALA A 97 19.06 -9.02 -4.91
CA ALA A 97 17.79 -9.05 -5.59
C ALA A 97 16.78 -9.83 -4.74
N ASP A 98 15.73 -9.14 -4.30
CA ASP A 98 14.64 -9.68 -3.51
C ASP A 98 13.46 -10.02 -4.44
N ILE A 99 12.99 -11.27 -4.37
CA ILE A 99 11.94 -11.82 -5.25
C ILE A 99 10.75 -12.26 -4.38
N PRO A 100 9.76 -11.40 -4.18
CA PRO A 100 8.52 -11.76 -3.49
C PRO A 100 7.68 -12.77 -4.27
N ASN A 101 6.84 -13.48 -3.52
CA ASN A 101 5.96 -14.55 -3.99
C ASN A 101 6.71 -15.71 -4.68
N ALA A 102 7.98 -15.93 -4.33
CA ALA A 102 8.79 -17.01 -4.85
C ALA A 102 9.23 -17.97 -3.72
N GLN A 103 9.42 -19.24 -4.07
CA GLN A 103 9.98 -20.23 -3.16
C GLN A 103 10.96 -21.14 -3.88
N LEU A 104 12.20 -21.18 -3.42
CA LEU A 104 13.24 -22.08 -3.91
C LEU A 104 12.98 -23.50 -3.39
N ARG A 105 12.87 -24.48 -4.29
CA ARG A 105 12.71 -25.91 -3.99
C ARG A 105 13.63 -26.73 -4.89
N LEU A 106 14.87 -26.92 -4.46
CA LEU A 106 15.87 -27.66 -5.23
C LEU A 106 15.63 -29.18 -5.15
N PRO A 107 15.71 -29.92 -6.28
CA PRO A 107 15.48 -31.37 -6.33
C PRO A 107 16.62 -32.19 -5.72
N ASN A 108 17.77 -31.56 -5.46
CA ASN A 108 18.98 -32.21 -4.95
C ASN A 108 18.98 -32.42 -3.42
N GLY A 109 17.96 -31.93 -2.70
CA GLY A 109 17.83 -32.09 -1.25
C GLY A 109 18.63 -31.08 -0.42
N ASP A 110 19.27 -30.11 -1.05
CA ASP A 110 19.94 -29.02 -0.34
C ASP A 110 18.92 -28.11 0.33
N THR A 111 19.21 -27.71 1.56
CA THR A 111 18.32 -26.88 2.39
C THR A 111 18.22 -25.48 1.81
N PHE A 112 17.28 -25.30 0.88
CA PHE A 112 16.75 -24.02 0.39
C PHE A 112 17.79 -22.97 -0.05
N THR A 113 19.02 -23.39 -0.36
CA THR A 113 20.15 -22.52 -0.63
C THR A 113 20.98 -23.06 -1.78
N PHE A 114 21.15 -22.25 -2.82
CA PHE A 114 22.16 -22.44 -3.85
C PHE A 114 23.35 -21.52 -3.57
N ARG A 115 24.57 -22.02 -3.82
CA ARG A 115 25.81 -21.26 -3.65
C ARG A 115 26.80 -21.59 -4.76
N SER A 116 27.42 -20.56 -5.32
CA SER A 116 28.51 -20.65 -6.30
C SER A 116 29.65 -19.74 -5.86
N ASP A 117 30.80 -20.33 -5.54
CA ASP A 117 32.00 -19.62 -5.11
C ASP A 117 32.88 -19.27 -6.31
N GLN A 118 33.28 -18.00 -6.42
CA GLN A 118 34.16 -17.44 -7.46
C GLN A 118 33.83 -17.90 -8.90
N PRO A 119 32.61 -17.63 -9.40
CA PRO A 119 32.22 -18.08 -10.73
C PRO A 119 33.04 -17.41 -11.86
N ILE A 120 33.46 -16.15 -11.68
CA ILE A 120 34.36 -15.41 -12.58
C ILE A 120 35.25 -14.43 -11.79
N SER A 121 36.26 -13.86 -12.46
CA SER A 121 37.03 -12.74 -11.90
C SER A 121 36.14 -11.51 -11.68
N GLY A 122 36.21 -10.93 -10.48
CA GLY A 122 35.42 -9.78 -10.06
C GLY A 122 34.09 -10.09 -9.37
N ILE A 123 33.63 -11.36 -9.38
CA ILE A 123 32.51 -11.85 -8.56
C ILE A 123 33.06 -12.87 -7.56
N THR A 124 32.94 -12.59 -6.27
CA THR A 124 33.45 -13.47 -5.21
C THR A 124 32.52 -14.63 -4.92
N GLU A 125 31.20 -14.40 -4.96
CA GLU A 125 30.20 -15.40 -4.58
C GLU A 125 28.81 -15.05 -5.16
N ILE A 126 28.04 -16.07 -5.51
CA ILE A 126 26.60 -15.97 -5.81
C ILE A 126 25.84 -16.90 -4.87
N THR A 127 24.85 -16.38 -4.17
CA THR A 127 23.95 -17.16 -3.33
C THR A 127 22.49 -16.93 -3.70
N VAL A 128 21.68 -17.97 -3.65
CA VAL A 128 20.21 -17.87 -3.78
C VAL A 128 19.58 -18.61 -2.62
N THR A 129 18.83 -17.91 -1.78
CA THR A 129 18.28 -18.44 -0.52
C THR A 129 16.80 -18.12 -0.36
N ASN A 130 16.05 -18.98 0.33
CA ASN A 130 14.75 -18.60 0.87
C ASN A 130 14.96 -17.73 2.12
N VAL A 131 14.51 -16.47 2.07
CA VAL A 131 14.48 -15.59 3.25
C VAL A 131 13.36 -16.01 4.19
N ASP A 132 12.20 -16.36 3.61
CA ASP A 132 11.05 -16.94 4.31
C ASP A 132 10.26 -17.87 3.36
N ALA A 133 9.01 -18.21 3.69
CA ALA A 133 8.19 -19.12 2.89
C ALA A 133 7.82 -18.58 1.50
N ASN A 134 7.87 -17.26 1.31
CA ASN A 134 7.35 -16.54 0.13
C ASN A 134 8.36 -15.56 -0.48
N ASN A 135 9.58 -15.45 0.04
CA ASN A 135 10.60 -14.53 -0.45
C ASN A 135 11.90 -15.27 -0.73
N VAL A 136 12.39 -15.14 -1.97
CA VAL A 136 13.71 -15.62 -2.39
C VAL A 136 14.64 -14.43 -2.51
N ARG A 137 15.89 -14.60 -2.08
CA ARG A 137 16.95 -13.59 -2.23
C ARG A 137 18.09 -14.15 -3.05
N VAL A 138 18.46 -13.44 -4.11
CA VAL A 138 19.70 -13.64 -4.85
C VAL A 138 20.70 -12.61 -4.36
N THR A 139 21.90 -13.02 -3.96
CA THR A 139 22.99 -12.12 -3.58
C THR A 139 24.20 -12.42 -4.45
N ILE A 140 24.72 -11.39 -5.10
CA ILE A 140 25.90 -11.44 -5.96
C ILE A 140 26.95 -10.53 -5.31
N ALA A 141 28.00 -11.12 -4.78
CA ALA A 141 29.08 -10.40 -4.13
C ALA A 141 30.17 -10.05 -5.15
N GLY A 142 30.42 -8.75 -5.34
CA GLY A 142 31.54 -8.25 -6.14
C GLY A 142 32.83 -8.15 -5.33
N GLU A 143 33.98 -8.32 -5.99
CA GLU A 143 35.28 -8.27 -5.32
C GLU A 143 35.67 -6.83 -4.94
N LYS A 144 35.65 -5.92 -5.91
CA LYS A 144 36.11 -4.52 -5.75
C LYS A 144 35.12 -3.47 -6.23
N VAL A 145 34.22 -3.85 -7.13
CA VAL A 145 33.22 -2.98 -7.73
C VAL A 145 31.87 -3.69 -7.64
N LEU A 146 30.79 -2.93 -7.47
CA LEU A 146 29.43 -3.45 -7.52
C LEU A 146 29.16 -4.03 -8.93
N PRO A 147 28.74 -5.30 -9.05
CA PRO A 147 28.41 -5.89 -10.34
C PRO A 147 27.13 -5.29 -10.92
N THR A 148 27.08 -5.15 -12.25
CA THR A 148 25.88 -4.70 -12.97
C THR A 148 25.04 -5.92 -13.35
N VAL A 149 23.72 -5.83 -13.23
CA VAL A 149 22.79 -6.92 -13.55
C VAL A 149 21.70 -6.46 -14.49
N GLU A 150 21.49 -7.27 -15.52
CA GLU A 150 20.36 -7.20 -16.44
C GLU A 150 19.49 -8.44 -16.28
N LEU A 151 18.17 -8.27 -16.39
CA LEU A 151 17.19 -9.34 -16.20
C LEU A 151 16.53 -9.68 -17.53
N PHE A 152 16.41 -10.97 -17.81
CA PHE A 152 15.75 -11.49 -19.00
C PHE A 152 14.80 -12.62 -18.64
N ASP A 153 13.63 -12.63 -19.27
CA ASP A 153 12.75 -13.79 -19.27
C ASP A 153 13.22 -14.77 -20.36
N GLY A 154 13.35 -16.04 -20.01
CA GLY A 154 13.71 -17.12 -20.93
C GLY A 154 12.83 -18.35 -20.76
N ASP A 155 12.88 -19.26 -21.73
CA ASP A 155 12.08 -20.50 -21.72
C ASP A 155 12.37 -21.39 -20.51
N GLU A 156 13.59 -21.35 -19.96
CA GLU A 156 13.99 -22.09 -18.76
C GLU A 156 13.63 -21.37 -17.45
N GLY A 157 13.30 -20.06 -17.48
CA GLY A 157 12.96 -19.26 -16.31
C GLY A 157 13.53 -17.84 -16.36
N LEU A 158 13.79 -17.25 -15.18
CA LEU A 158 14.29 -15.88 -15.05
C LEU A 158 15.84 -15.87 -15.04
N ILE A 159 16.45 -15.07 -15.92
CA ILE A 159 17.89 -15.00 -16.14
C ILE A 159 18.43 -13.67 -15.61
N PHE A 160 19.49 -13.73 -14.80
CA PHE A 160 20.28 -12.59 -14.35
C PHE A 160 21.61 -12.59 -15.11
N ALA A 161 21.78 -11.70 -16.08
CA ALA A 161 23.07 -11.49 -16.71
C ALA A 161 23.89 -10.51 -15.86
N VAL A 162 24.94 -11.03 -15.24
CA VAL A 162 25.79 -10.29 -14.31
C VAL A 162 27.11 -9.94 -14.98
N ALA A 163 27.40 -8.66 -15.19
CA ALA A 163 28.67 -8.19 -15.73
C ALA A 163 29.58 -7.63 -14.62
N SER A 164 30.86 -8.04 -14.65
CA SER A 164 31.92 -7.44 -13.82
C SER A 164 32.81 -6.56 -14.68
N THR A 165 33.02 -5.30 -14.30
CA THR A 165 33.78 -4.30 -15.08
C THR A 165 35.31 -4.46 -15.00
N THR A 166 35.80 -5.65 -14.64
CA THR A 166 37.24 -5.95 -14.56
C THR A 166 37.80 -6.42 -15.90
N THR A 167 37.82 -5.55 -16.92
CA THR A 167 38.61 -5.67 -18.17
C THR A 167 38.69 -4.26 -18.78
N ALA A 168 39.81 -3.57 -19.04
CA ALA A 168 41.23 -3.90 -19.04
C ALA A 168 42.06 -2.61 -18.77
N THR A 169 43.11 -2.72 -17.97
CA THR A 169 44.23 -1.77 -17.99
C THR A 169 45.20 -2.25 -19.08
N GLN A 170 45.10 -1.71 -20.30
CA GLN A 170 46.16 -1.84 -21.30
C GLN A 170 46.39 -0.51 -22.03
N SER A 171 47.66 -0.09 -22.00
CA SER A 171 48.25 1.08 -22.63
C SER A 171 47.91 1.18 -24.13
N PRO A 172 47.84 2.40 -24.71
CA PRO A 172 47.48 2.58 -26.10
C PRO A 172 48.60 2.10 -27.04
N GLN A 173 48.31 1.12 -27.88
CA GLN A 173 49.03 0.87 -29.13
C GLN A 173 48.02 0.79 -30.29
N PRO A 174 48.33 1.39 -31.45
CA PRO A 174 47.33 1.78 -32.42
C PRO A 174 46.93 0.59 -33.29
N VAL A 175 45.62 0.40 -33.47
CA VAL A 175 45.10 -0.52 -34.49
C VAL A 175 44.13 0.25 -35.38
N THR A 176 44.48 0.29 -36.65
CA THR A 176 43.69 0.78 -37.78
C THR A 176 42.27 0.22 -37.73
N GLN A 177 41.29 1.08 -37.50
CA GLN A 177 39.87 0.74 -37.60
C GLN A 177 39.38 1.04 -39.02
N THR A 178 39.00 -0.03 -39.71
CA THR A 178 38.09 0.03 -40.85
C THR A 178 36.70 0.34 -40.29
N PRO A 179 35.89 1.23 -40.90
CA PRO A 179 34.62 1.65 -40.33
C PRO A 179 33.65 0.46 -40.29
N GLN A 180 33.29 0.01 -39.10
CA GLN A 180 32.20 -0.93 -38.90
C GLN A 180 31.12 -0.19 -38.14
N GLU A 181 29.99 -0.05 -38.83
CA GLU A 181 28.78 0.69 -38.47
C GLU A 181 28.31 0.25 -37.06
N GLU A 182 28.46 1.14 -36.08
CA GLU A 182 27.96 0.90 -34.72
C GLU A 182 26.41 0.91 -34.74
N PRO A 183 25.74 -0.16 -34.28
CA PRO A 183 24.31 -0.10 -34.05
C PRO A 183 24.06 0.91 -32.92
N ILE A 184 23.20 1.88 -33.20
CA ILE A 184 22.79 2.89 -32.22
C ILE A 184 22.05 2.15 -31.10
N GLU A 185 22.70 2.03 -29.94
CA GLU A 185 22.11 1.45 -28.73
C GLU A 185 21.00 2.38 -28.22
N LEU A 186 19.74 1.99 -28.45
CA LEU A 186 18.57 2.69 -27.92
C LEU A 186 18.30 2.16 -26.51
N VAL A 187 18.92 2.79 -25.51
CA VAL A 187 18.58 2.54 -24.10
C VAL A 187 17.20 3.13 -23.83
N VAL A 188 16.17 2.29 -23.78
CA VAL A 188 14.83 2.68 -23.33
C VAL A 188 14.80 2.57 -21.81
N THR A 189 15.25 3.61 -21.11
CA THR A 189 14.96 3.76 -19.67
C THR A 189 13.50 4.13 -19.53
N GLY A 190 12.66 3.18 -19.13
CA GLY A 190 11.31 3.48 -18.66
C GLY A 190 11.39 4.12 -17.28
N GLU A 191 11.17 5.43 -17.20
CA GLU A 191 10.90 6.06 -15.91
C GLU A 191 9.55 5.52 -15.42
N GLN A 192 9.53 4.86 -14.26
CA GLN A 192 8.29 4.45 -13.62
C GLN A 192 7.40 5.69 -13.51
N ASP A 193 6.16 5.61 -14.00
CA ASP A 193 5.19 6.72 -13.97
C ASP A 193 5.16 7.36 -12.58
N GLN A 194 5.87 8.48 -12.40
CA GLN A 194 5.87 9.19 -11.11
C GLN A 194 4.52 9.90 -10.86
N TYR A 195 3.61 9.83 -11.84
CA TYR A 195 2.19 10.14 -11.74
C TYR A 195 1.38 9.07 -11.00
N PHE A 196 1.92 7.86 -10.82
CA PHE A 196 1.22 6.77 -10.14
C PHE A 196 1.75 6.57 -8.72
N THR A 197 0.88 6.72 -7.73
CA THR A 197 1.18 6.33 -6.34
C THR A 197 0.44 5.03 -6.02
N PRO A 198 1.13 3.90 -5.75
CA PRO A 198 0.49 2.60 -5.58
C PRO A 198 -0.20 2.40 -4.22
N ASN A 199 0.21 3.16 -3.21
CA ASN A 199 -0.26 3.03 -1.83
C ASN A 199 -0.87 4.34 -1.33
N ALA A 200 -1.77 4.21 -0.35
CA ALA A 200 -2.31 5.34 0.37
C ALA A 200 -2.49 4.98 1.85
N THR A 201 -2.37 5.97 2.72
CA THR A 201 -2.42 5.75 4.17
C THR A 201 -3.71 6.33 4.78
N THR A 202 -4.38 7.26 4.11
CA THR A 202 -5.57 7.97 4.65
C THR A 202 -6.72 7.03 5.02
N ALA A 203 -7.02 6.03 4.20
CA ALA A 203 -8.21 5.21 4.39
C ALA A 203 -8.10 4.15 5.50
N THR A 204 -6.88 3.79 5.91
CA THR A 204 -6.63 2.66 6.82
C THR A 204 -5.69 3.02 7.97
N ARG A 205 -5.11 4.23 7.95
CA ARG A 205 -4.00 4.69 8.82
C ARG A 205 -2.72 3.85 8.71
N THR A 206 -2.63 2.98 7.71
CA THR A 206 -1.47 2.13 7.40
C THR A 206 -1.10 2.29 5.93
N ASP A 207 0.18 2.15 5.57
CA ASP A 207 0.59 2.19 4.17
C ASP A 207 0.00 0.99 3.41
N THR A 208 -1.11 1.23 2.71
CA THR A 208 -1.96 0.17 2.15
C THR A 208 -2.03 0.34 0.63
N PRO A 209 -1.83 -0.71 -0.16
CA PRO A 209 -2.05 -0.64 -1.60
C PRO A 209 -3.45 -0.12 -1.90
N ILE A 210 -3.56 0.84 -2.82
CA ILE A 210 -4.85 1.47 -3.17
C ILE A 210 -5.88 0.43 -3.60
N LEU A 211 -5.44 -0.63 -4.29
CA LEU A 211 -6.28 -1.76 -4.69
C LEU A 211 -6.95 -2.50 -3.51
N LYS A 212 -6.32 -2.49 -2.34
CA LYS A 212 -6.79 -3.18 -1.13
C LYS A 212 -7.61 -2.27 -0.21
N ILE A 213 -7.73 -0.99 -0.54
CA ILE A 213 -8.50 -0.03 0.25
C ILE A 213 -9.99 -0.12 -0.17
N PRO A 214 -10.92 -0.44 0.76
CA PRO A 214 -12.34 -0.58 0.45
C PRO A 214 -13.07 0.77 0.36
N GLN A 215 -12.34 1.88 0.24
CA GLN A 215 -12.87 3.24 0.18
C GLN A 215 -12.35 3.97 -1.06
N SER A 216 -13.11 4.97 -1.52
CA SER A 216 -12.70 5.78 -2.67
C SER A 216 -11.65 6.79 -2.23
N ILE A 217 -10.42 6.57 -2.66
CA ILE A 217 -9.29 7.46 -2.39
C ILE A 217 -8.71 7.95 -3.72
N GLN A 218 -8.27 9.21 -3.73
CA GLN A 218 -7.53 9.78 -4.84
C GLN A 218 -6.23 10.36 -4.31
N VAL A 219 -5.12 9.99 -4.94
CA VAL A 219 -3.79 10.50 -4.58
C VAL A 219 -3.32 11.44 -5.68
N ILE A 220 -2.87 12.63 -5.29
CA ILE A 220 -2.23 13.60 -6.16
C ILE A 220 -0.74 13.57 -5.79
N PRO A 221 0.11 12.97 -6.64
CA PRO A 221 1.54 12.82 -6.36
C PRO A 221 2.29 14.13 -6.52
N ARG A 222 3.50 14.19 -5.95
CA ARG A 222 4.40 15.35 -6.06
C ARG A 222 4.64 15.80 -7.49
N GLN A 223 4.87 14.87 -8.40
CA GLN A 223 5.18 15.18 -9.80
C GLN A 223 4.09 16.05 -10.44
N VAL A 224 2.82 15.73 -10.20
CA VAL A 224 1.67 16.52 -10.69
C VAL A 224 1.71 17.94 -10.15
N LEU A 225 2.01 18.11 -8.86
CA LEU A 225 2.11 19.43 -8.22
C LEU A 225 3.26 20.25 -8.78
N GLU A 226 4.39 19.59 -9.03
CA GLU A 226 5.60 20.23 -9.54
C GLU A 226 5.46 20.67 -11.00
N GLU A 227 4.87 19.84 -11.85
CA GLU A 227 4.68 20.12 -13.27
C GLU A 227 3.62 21.19 -13.52
N GLN A 228 2.54 21.18 -12.72
CA GLN A 228 1.53 22.22 -12.76
C GLN A 228 1.99 23.52 -12.09
N GLN A 229 3.21 23.55 -11.53
CA GLN A 229 3.78 24.69 -10.80
C GLN A 229 2.84 25.24 -9.72
N VAL A 230 2.16 24.32 -9.04
CA VAL A 230 1.13 24.67 -8.06
C VAL A 230 1.79 25.29 -6.84
N THR A 231 1.41 26.53 -6.52
CA THR A 231 1.91 27.24 -5.32
C THR A 231 0.84 27.39 -4.24
N ARG A 232 -0.41 27.00 -4.53
CA ARG A 232 -1.56 27.17 -3.63
C ARG A 232 -2.34 25.86 -3.53
N LEU A 233 -2.89 25.58 -2.36
CA LEU A 233 -3.52 24.30 -2.05
C LEU A 233 -4.81 24.08 -2.86
N GLU A 234 -5.58 25.15 -3.05
CA GLU A 234 -6.82 25.15 -3.82
C GLU A 234 -6.58 24.81 -5.30
N ASP A 235 -5.43 25.18 -5.85
CA ASP A 235 -5.05 24.83 -7.22
C ASP A 235 -4.66 23.35 -7.30
N ALA A 236 -4.00 22.82 -6.27
CA ALA A 236 -3.67 21.41 -6.19
C ALA A 236 -4.93 20.53 -6.17
N LEU A 237 -5.92 20.93 -5.37
CA LEU A 237 -7.15 20.16 -5.16
C LEU A 237 -8.10 20.14 -6.36
N LYS A 238 -7.93 21.03 -7.34
CA LYS A 238 -8.64 20.98 -8.63
C LYS A 238 -8.36 19.69 -9.41
N ASN A 239 -7.25 19.00 -9.14
CA ASN A 239 -6.97 17.67 -9.69
C ASN A 239 -7.95 16.59 -9.19
N SER A 240 -8.67 16.84 -8.10
CA SER A 240 -9.73 15.96 -7.62
C SER A 240 -11.10 16.45 -8.05
N SER A 241 -11.76 15.69 -8.93
CA SER A 241 -13.11 16.00 -9.42
C SER A 241 -14.20 16.01 -8.35
N SER A 242 -13.90 15.51 -7.15
CA SER A 242 -14.86 15.42 -6.04
C SER A 242 -14.70 16.55 -5.02
N VAL A 243 -13.67 17.39 -5.18
CA VAL A 243 -13.37 18.52 -4.30
C VAL A 243 -13.73 19.82 -5.01
N VAL A 244 -14.48 20.68 -4.35
CA VAL A 244 -14.76 22.03 -4.84
C VAL A 244 -14.26 23.04 -3.82
N TYR A 245 -13.47 24.01 -4.28
CA TYR A 245 -13.06 25.14 -3.46
C TYR A 245 -14.16 26.20 -3.46
N ASN A 246 -14.69 26.48 -2.27
CA ASN A 246 -15.80 27.41 -2.08
C ASN A 246 -15.32 28.83 -1.68
N GLY A 247 -14.00 29.05 -1.59
CA GLY A 247 -13.40 30.30 -1.14
C GLY A 247 -12.80 30.20 0.27
N ALA A 248 -12.30 31.33 0.76
CA ALA A 248 -11.88 31.46 2.14
C ALA A 248 -13.04 32.05 2.95
N ASP A 249 -13.27 31.55 4.16
CA ASP A 249 -14.30 32.11 5.03
C ASP A 249 -13.83 33.41 5.72
N THR A 250 -14.65 33.95 6.62
CA THR A 250 -14.38 35.22 7.31
C THR A 250 -13.09 35.20 8.15
N PHE A 251 -12.56 34.02 8.47
CA PHE A 251 -11.34 33.82 9.25
C PHE A 251 -10.16 33.38 8.39
N SER A 252 -10.28 33.45 7.06
CA SER A 252 -9.29 32.98 6.09
C SER A 252 -9.08 31.46 6.07
N ASP A 253 -10.02 30.69 6.63
CA ASP A 253 -9.96 29.23 6.55
C ASP A 253 -10.34 28.81 5.13
N LEU A 254 -9.54 27.91 4.56
CA LEU A 254 -9.81 27.35 3.24
C LEU A 254 -11.07 26.47 3.31
N ASN A 255 -12.13 26.88 2.61
CA ASN A 255 -13.36 26.12 2.55
C ASN A 255 -13.37 25.19 1.34
N TYR A 256 -13.45 23.90 1.61
CA TYR A 256 -13.62 22.87 0.60
C TYR A 256 -14.92 22.11 0.83
N SER A 257 -15.56 21.70 -0.26
CA SER A 257 -16.60 20.69 -0.22
C SER A 257 -16.15 19.41 -0.89
N ILE A 258 -16.53 18.27 -0.32
CA ILE A 258 -16.28 16.96 -0.92
C ILE A 258 -17.62 16.27 -1.14
N ARG A 259 -17.92 15.88 -2.39
CA ARG A 259 -19.22 15.31 -2.79
C ARG A 259 -20.43 16.16 -2.35
N GLY A 260 -20.27 17.49 -2.36
CA GLY A 260 -21.32 18.45 -2.01
C GLY A 260 -21.54 18.68 -0.52
N PHE A 261 -20.70 18.12 0.37
CA PHE A 261 -20.69 18.46 1.79
C PHE A 261 -19.61 19.51 2.04
N ASP A 262 -19.99 20.68 2.53
CA ASP A 262 -19.09 21.80 2.82
C ASP A 262 -18.24 21.57 4.06
N GLN A 263 -17.23 22.43 4.26
CA GLN A 263 -16.36 22.44 5.44
C GLN A 263 -15.54 21.14 5.61
N ALA A 264 -15.16 20.49 4.51
CA ALA A 264 -14.38 19.27 4.56
C ALA A 264 -13.04 19.51 5.29
N PRO A 265 -12.65 18.64 6.24
CA PRO A 265 -11.53 18.90 7.10
C PRO A 265 -10.23 18.63 6.35
N VAL A 266 -9.24 19.49 6.62
CA VAL A 266 -7.86 19.35 6.16
C VAL A 266 -7.01 18.79 7.28
N LEU A 267 -6.30 17.72 6.99
CA LEU A 267 -5.40 17.05 7.92
C LEU A 267 -3.96 17.13 7.39
N GLN A 268 -3.00 17.29 8.31
CA GLN A 268 -1.57 17.22 8.05
C GLN A 268 -1.00 16.00 8.77
N ASN A 269 -0.41 15.06 8.01
CA ASN A 269 0.18 13.81 8.53
C ASN A 269 -0.75 13.00 9.46
N GLY A 270 -2.07 13.17 9.34
CA GLY A 270 -3.12 12.46 10.08
C GLY A 270 -3.70 13.26 11.25
N PHE A 271 -3.23 14.48 11.47
CA PHE A 271 -3.70 15.38 12.52
C PHE A 271 -4.49 16.53 11.89
N ARG A 272 -5.58 16.93 12.53
CA ARG A 272 -6.40 18.06 12.05
C ARG A 272 -5.63 19.35 12.31
N GLN A 273 -5.50 20.18 11.27
CA GLN A 273 -5.01 21.55 11.43
C GLN A 273 -6.14 22.37 12.05
N TYR A 274 -5.92 22.89 13.25
CA TYR A 274 -6.90 23.75 13.95
C TYR A 274 -6.47 25.22 13.99
N ASP A 275 -5.25 25.52 13.55
CA ASP A 275 -4.67 26.86 13.68
C ASP A 275 -4.92 27.69 12.42
N PHE A 276 -5.38 28.92 12.62
CA PHE A 276 -5.68 29.96 11.61
C PHE A 276 -4.44 30.47 10.84
N ALA A 277 -3.29 29.84 11.04
CA ALA A 277 -2.01 30.27 10.52
C ALA A 277 -1.43 29.15 9.66
N GLU A 278 -1.20 29.52 8.40
CA GLU A 278 -0.56 28.73 7.34
C GLU A 278 -1.46 27.69 6.67
N ILE A 279 -2.15 28.18 5.63
CA ILE A 279 -2.42 27.36 4.44
C ILE A 279 -1.13 26.59 4.13
N PRO A 280 -1.16 25.24 4.12
CA PRO A 280 0.03 24.44 3.86
C PRO A 280 0.69 24.88 2.56
N GLU A 281 1.96 25.28 2.62
CA GLU A 281 2.72 25.55 1.40
C GLU A 281 2.94 24.24 0.64
N VAL A 282 2.58 24.24 -0.65
CA VAL A 282 2.68 23.06 -1.51
C VAL A 282 4.13 22.60 -1.71
N SER A 283 5.10 23.49 -1.48
CA SER A 283 6.54 23.21 -1.52
C SER A 283 6.97 22.05 -0.60
N ASN A 284 6.37 21.98 0.59
CA ASN A 284 6.70 21.02 1.64
C ASN A 284 5.82 19.76 1.63
N ILE A 285 4.93 19.64 0.64
CA ILE A 285 4.02 18.51 0.48
C ILE A 285 4.67 17.45 -0.41
N GLU A 286 4.66 16.20 0.06
CA GLU A 286 5.07 15.03 -0.72
C GLU A 286 3.92 14.54 -1.61
N ARG A 287 2.72 14.46 -1.05
CA ARG A 287 1.52 14.07 -1.79
C ARG A 287 0.27 14.52 -1.06
N ILE A 288 -0.83 14.59 -1.80
CA ILE A 288 -2.15 14.91 -1.30
C ILE A 288 -3.02 13.66 -1.46
N GLU A 289 -3.67 13.23 -0.40
CA GLU A 289 -4.62 12.11 -0.44
C GLU A 289 -6.02 12.65 -0.11
N VAL A 290 -6.96 12.46 -1.02
CA VAL A 290 -8.38 12.84 -0.85
C VAL A 290 -9.16 11.56 -0.59
N LEU A 291 -9.65 11.39 0.64
CA LEU A 291 -10.55 10.30 1.00
C LEU A 291 -11.99 10.76 0.85
N LYS A 292 -12.75 10.05 0.01
CA LYS A 292 -14.12 10.41 -0.34
C LYS A 292 -15.09 9.52 0.45
N GLY A 293 -15.98 10.16 1.20
CA GLY A 293 -16.97 9.49 2.05
C GLY A 293 -16.60 9.47 3.54
N PRO A 294 -17.48 8.91 4.38
CA PRO A 294 -17.32 9.00 5.82
C PRO A 294 -16.12 8.19 6.33
N ALA A 295 -15.37 8.79 7.26
CA ALA A 295 -14.18 8.23 7.90
C ALA A 295 -14.10 8.63 9.39
N SER A 296 -15.26 8.89 10.01
CA SER A 296 -15.35 9.33 11.41
C SER A 296 -14.79 8.30 12.40
N ILE A 297 -14.80 7.03 12.02
CA ILE A 297 -14.21 5.94 12.81
C ILE A 297 -12.69 6.14 12.98
N LEU A 298 -12.01 6.70 11.98
CA LEU A 298 -10.54 6.79 11.95
C LEU A 298 -10.00 8.14 12.42
N TYR A 299 -10.76 9.21 12.16
CA TYR A 299 -10.32 10.60 12.38
C TYR A 299 -11.25 11.41 13.30
N GLY A 300 -12.29 10.80 13.87
CA GLY A 300 -13.20 11.46 14.79
C GLY A 300 -14.27 12.28 14.07
N GLU A 301 -14.54 13.48 14.55
CA GLU A 301 -15.54 14.36 13.93
C GLU A 301 -15.06 14.82 12.55
N ILE A 302 -15.71 14.29 11.51
CA ILE A 302 -15.49 14.72 10.12
C ILE A 302 -16.82 14.78 9.37
N GLN A 303 -16.85 15.61 8.34
CA GLN A 303 -18.01 15.75 7.46
C GLN A 303 -18.24 14.48 6.63
N PRO A 304 -19.50 14.14 6.30
CA PRO A 304 -19.82 12.92 5.54
C PRO A 304 -19.22 12.87 4.13
N GLY A 305 -18.84 14.02 3.58
CA GLY A 305 -18.19 14.15 2.28
C GLY A 305 -16.82 13.49 2.21
N GLY A 306 -16.10 13.44 3.34
CA GLY A 306 -14.76 12.90 3.46
C GLY A 306 -13.78 13.93 3.98
N LEU A 307 -12.50 13.71 3.69
CA LEU A 307 -11.41 14.54 4.19
C LEU A 307 -10.27 14.63 3.18
N THR A 308 -9.48 15.70 3.33
CA THR A 308 -8.26 15.90 2.57
C THR A 308 -7.08 15.76 3.51
N LEU A 309 -6.12 14.93 3.14
CA LEU A 309 -4.92 14.66 3.91
C LEU A 309 -3.67 15.05 3.14
N PHE A 310 -2.77 15.77 3.80
CA PHE A 310 -1.48 16.19 3.25
C PHE A 310 -0.36 15.48 3.99
N TYR A 311 0.55 14.88 3.22
CA TYR A 311 1.77 14.32 3.75
C TYR A 311 2.92 15.30 3.50
N HIS A 312 3.60 15.67 4.58
CA HIS A 312 4.84 16.44 4.47
C HIS A 312 6.00 15.54 4.08
N PHE A 313 7.00 16.14 3.44
CA PHE A 313 8.26 15.47 3.12
C PHE A 313 8.81 14.77 4.37
N ARG A 314 8.89 13.44 4.34
CA ARG A 314 9.73 12.72 5.30
C ARG A 314 11.12 12.73 4.69
N GLU A 315 12.09 13.33 5.38
CA GLU A 315 13.50 13.24 4.97
C GLU A 315 13.85 11.78 4.71
N LYS A 316 13.94 11.39 3.44
CA LYS A 316 14.85 10.30 3.08
C LYS A 316 16.22 10.87 3.35
N ILE A 317 16.94 10.28 4.30
CA ILE A 317 18.36 10.57 4.54
C ILE A 317 19.10 10.09 3.29
N ILE A 318 19.17 10.96 2.29
CA ILE A 318 20.04 10.82 1.13
C ILE A 318 21.16 11.82 1.38
N TRP A 319 22.36 11.33 1.67
CA TRP A 319 23.52 12.19 1.80
C TRP A 319 23.75 12.89 0.44
N ASN A 320 23.59 14.21 0.42
CA ASN A 320 23.78 15.15 -0.71
C ASN A 320 22.73 15.10 -1.84
N ALA A 321 21.55 15.66 -1.61
CA ALA A 321 20.65 16.10 -2.68
C ALA A 321 20.28 17.59 -2.48
N TYR A 322 20.60 18.44 -3.46
CA TYR A 322 20.19 19.85 -3.49
C TYR A 322 19.36 20.10 -4.74
N SER A 323 18.18 20.70 -4.58
CA SER A 323 17.33 21.13 -5.69
C SER A 323 16.99 22.61 -5.51
N ILE A 324 17.32 23.43 -6.51
CA ILE A 324 17.00 24.87 -6.53
C ILE A 324 16.14 25.12 -7.77
N ARG A 325 14.94 25.65 -7.57
CA ARG A 325 14.01 25.99 -8.66
C ARG A 325 13.72 27.49 -8.63
N LEU A 326 14.06 28.18 -9.72
CA LEU A 326 13.69 29.57 -9.95
C LEU A 326 12.45 29.60 -10.84
N LEU A 327 11.35 30.16 -10.34
CA LEU A 327 10.12 30.33 -11.12
C LEU A 327 10.04 31.78 -11.62
N PRO A 328 10.22 32.05 -12.92
CA PRO A 328 9.92 33.36 -13.47
C PRO A 328 8.40 33.57 -13.41
N LYS A 329 7.94 34.44 -12.52
CA LYS A 329 6.53 34.87 -12.45
C LYS A 329 6.40 36.29 -12.96
N ASN A 330 5.31 36.56 -13.68
CA ASN A 330 5.10 37.81 -14.40
C ASN A 330 4.58 38.97 -13.52
N HIS A 331 4.47 38.79 -12.19
CA HIS A 331 4.15 39.87 -11.25
C HIS A 331 4.85 39.63 -9.91
N ASP A 332 5.38 40.73 -9.39
CA ASP A 332 6.30 40.89 -8.26
C ASP A 332 5.78 40.27 -6.95
N PHE A 333 6.51 39.29 -6.40
CA PHE A 333 6.33 38.82 -5.02
C PHE A 333 7.71 38.54 -4.42
N SER A 334 8.10 39.38 -3.47
CA SER A 334 9.32 39.24 -2.68
C SER A 334 8.99 38.42 -1.42
N HIS A 335 9.30 37.13 -1.43
CA HIS A 335 9.39 36.34 -0.19
C HIS A 335 10.77 35.68 -0.11
N CYS A 336 11.54 36.12 0.87
CA CYS A 336 12.88 35.65 1.20
C CYS A 336 12.73 34.48 2.19
N VAL A 337 12.96 33.25 1.73
CA VAL A 337 13.07 32.09 2.63
C VAL A 337 14.53 32.01 3.09
N ARG A 338 14.76 32.24 4.39
CA ARG A 338 16.08 32.05 5.03
C ARG A 338 16.36 30.56 5.25
N LYS A 339 17.66 30.26 5.14
CA LYS A 339 18.33 28.98 5.37
C LYS A 339 17.90 28.22 6.61
#